data_AF-A0A551YFM6-F1
#
_entry.id   AF-A0A551YFM6-F1
#
_cell.length_a   1.000
_cell.length_b   1.000
_cell.length_c   1.000
_cell.angle_alpha   90.00
_cell.angle_beta   90.00
_cell.angle_gamma   90.00
#
_symmetry.space_group_name_H-M   'P 1'
#
loop_
_entity.id
_entity.type
_entity.pdbx_description
1 polymer ?
#
loop_
_entity_poly.entity_id
_entity_poly.type
_entity_poly.pdbx_seq_one_letter_code
_entity_poly.pdbx_strand_id
1 'polypeptide(L)'
;MATIILENLSDNLVEQIQKLAQQNDQSVNEQIISILQQAVEKPQTPLKFLISPEIDPTWEERRKATPKILAEIRSRRHVNPADFGLPDSTELIREDRDR
;
A
#
# COMPACT_ATOMS: atom_id res chain seq x y z
N MET A 1 30.07 10.18 0.71
CA MET A 1 29.80 8.77 0.33
C MET A 1 28.94 8.18 1.43
N ALA A 2 27.75 7.69 1.11
CA ALA A 2 26.92 6.99 2.07
C ALA A 2 27.31 5.50 2.04
N THR A 3 27.52 4.91 3.22
CA THR A 3 27.77 3.47 3.37
C THR A 3 26.52 2.86 3.98
N ILE A 4 25.94 1.87 3.30
CA ILE A 4 24.79 1.12 3.79
C ILE A 4 25.29 -0.25 4.21
N ILE A 5 25.03 -0.63 5.46
CA ILE A 5 25.27 -1.98 5.97
C ILE A 5 23.92 -2.67 6.02
N LEU A 6 23.81 -3.80 5.30
CA LEU A 6 22.61 -4.63 5.28
C LEU A 6 22.84 -5.84 6.18
N GLU A 7 22.11 -5.92 7.28
CA GLU A 7 22.15 -7.04 8.23
C GLU A 7 20.84 -7.84 8.17
N ASN A 8 20.89 -9.11 8.59
CA ASN A 8 19.74 -10.02 8.63
C ASN A 8 19.08 -10.28 7.26
N LEU A 9 19.87 -10.34 6.19
CA LEU A 9 19.38 -10.80 4.89
C LEU A 9 19.21 -12.33 4.92
N SER A 10 18.10 -12.82 4.40
CA SER A 10 17.90 -14.27 4.24
C SER A 10 18.90 -14.84 3.21
N ASP A 11 19.45 -16.01 3.48
CA ASP A 11 20.42 -16.70 2.60
C ASP A 11 19.91 -16.82 1.16
N ASN A 12 18.62 -17.16 1.00
CA ASN A 12 17.99 -17.27 -0.31
C ASN A 12 18.02 -15.97 -1.13
N LEU A 13 17.89 -14.82 -0.47
CA LEU A 13 17.91 -13.51 -1.12
C LEU A 13 19.34 -13.15 -1.55
N VAL A 14 20.34 -13.50 -0.74
CA VAL A 14 21.76 -13.33 -1.09
C VAL A 14 22.12 -14.18 -2.30
N GLU A 15 21.68 -15.44 -2.35
CA GLU A 15 21.88 -16.33 -3.50
C GLU A 15 21.26 -15.77 -4.79
N GLN A 16 20.04 -15.24 -4.71
CA GLN A 16 19.37 -14.63 -5.85
C GLN A 16 20.14 -13.41 -6.38
N ILE A 17 20.61 -12.52 -5.49
CA ILE A 17 21.40 -11.35 -5.88
C ILE A 17 22.73 -11.78 -6.50
N GLN A 18 23.41 -12.79 -5.93
CA GLN A 18 24.66 -13.31 -6.49
C GLN A 18 24.45 -13.89 -7.89
N LYS A 19 23.37 -14.65 -8.10
CA LYS A 19 23.03 -15.20 -9.42
C LYS A 19 22.74 -14.10 -10.43
N LEU A 20 22.01 -13.05 -10.02
CA LEU A 20 21.75 -11.88 -10.88
C LEU A 20 23.04 -11.12 -11.22
N ALA A 21 23.93 -10.96 -10.24
CA ALA A 21 25.22 -10.32 -10.45
C ALA A 21 26.09 -11.10 -11.46
N GLN A 22 26.13 -12.44 -11.35
CA GLN A 22 26.80 -13.31 -12.31
C GLN A 22 26.20 -13.24 -13.71
N GLN A 23 24.87 -13.11 -13.83
CA GLN A 23 24.20 -12.99 -15.12
C GLN A 23 24.47 -11.66 -15.82
N ASN A 24 24.72 -10.60 -15.06
CA ASN A 24 24.95 -9.25 -15.56
C ASN A 24 26.44 -8.89 -15.62
N ASP A 25 27.35 -9.84 -15.37
CA ASP A 25 28.80 -9.63 -15.28
C ASP A 25 29.20 -8.48 -14.32
N GLN A 26 28.45 -8.34 -13.23
CA GLN A 26 28.59 -7.27 -12.24
C GLN A 26 29.04 -7.82 -10.90
N SER A 27 29.69 -6.97 -10.09
CA SER A 27 29.89 -7.28 -8.69
C SER A 27 28.55 -7.28 -7.94
N VAL A 28 28.48 -8.03 -6.83
CA VAL A 28 27.29 -8.06 -5.96
C VAL A 28 26.91 -6.65 -5.51
N ASN A 29 27.89 -5.80 -5.19
CA ASN A 29 27.66 -4.42 -4.78
C ASN A 29 27.07 -3.56 -5.91
N GLU A 30 27.58 -3.68 -7.14
CA GLU A 30 27.03 -2.96 -8.30
C GLU A 30 25.61 -3.42 -8.62
N GLN A 31 25.34 -4.72 -8.51
CA GLN A 31 24.01 -5.28 -8.70
C GLN A 31 23.02 -4.76 -7.64
N ILE A 32 23.44 -4.64 -6.39
CA ILE A 32 22.63 -4.05 -5.30
C ILE A 32 22.34 -2.58 -5.62
N ILE A 33 23.36 -1.81 -6.03
CA ILE A 33 23.18 -0.40 -6.41
C ILE A 33 22.19 -0.28 -7.57
N SER A 34 22.31 -1.12 -8.59
CA SER A 34 21.40 -1.14 -9.74
C SER A 34 19.96 -1.44 -9.34
N ILE A 35 19.75 -2.44 -8.47
CA ILE A 35 18.41 -2.78 -7.95
C ILE A 35 17.83 -1.60 -7.16
N LEU A 36 18.63 -0.96 -6.30
CA LEU A 36 18.20 0.20 -5.53
C LEU A 36 17.84 1.39 -6.44
N GLN A 37 18.64 1.67 -7.47
CA GLN A 37 18.33 2.70 -8.47
C GLN A 37 17.01 2.40 -9.18
N GLN A 38 16.81 1.17 -9.64
CA GLN A 38 15.56 0.75 -10.28
C GLN A 38 14.36 0.85 -9.33
N ALA A 39 14.54 0.56 -8.04
CA ALA A 39 13.48 0.66 -7.03
C ALA A 39 13.11 2.10 -6.69
N VAL A 40 14.03 3.06 -6.88
CA VAL A 40 13.77 4.49 -6.75
C VAL A 40 13.11 5.04 -8.02
N GLU A 41 13.57 4.62 -9.20
CA GLU A 41 13.04 5.08 -10.49
C GLU A 41 11.68 4.49 -10.84
N LYS A 42 11.42 3.23 -10.47
CA LYS A 42 10.09 2.64 -10.60
C LYS A 42 9.28 3.13 -9.41
N PRO A 43 8.23 3.96 -9.61
CA PRO A 43 7.34 4.31 -8.52
C PRO A 43 6.73 3.01 -7.99
N GLN A 44 7.19 2.57 -6.81
CA GLN A 44 6.50 1.51 -6.10
C GLN A 44 5.06 1.98 -5.95
N THR A 45 4.10 1.17 -6.39
CA THR A 45 2.69 1.50 -6.18
C THR A 45 2.53 1.77 -4.70
N PRO A 46 2.21 3.01 -4.29
CA PRO A 46 2.08 3.30 -2.87
C PRO A 46 1.01 2.36 -2.34
N LEU A 47 1.33 1.66 -1.24
CA LEU A 47 0.33 0.89 -0.50
C LEU A 47 -0.86 1.84 -0.30
N LYS A 48 -2.00 1.52 -0.93
CA LYS A 48 -3.19 2.40 -1.02
C LYS A 48 -3.71 2.92 0.33
N PHE A 49 -3.21 2.36 1.42
CA PHE A 49 -3.66 2.61 2.79
C PHE A 49 -2.69 3.47 3.62
N LEU A 50 -1.49 3.83 3.11
CA LEU A 50 -0.49 4.64 3.83
C LEU A 50 -0.21 5.98 3.13
N ILE A 51 -1.27 6.68 2.70
CA ILE A 51 -1.13 7.93 1.93
C ILE A 51 -1.07 9.12 2.89
N SER A 52 0.14 9.45 3.33
CA SER A 52 0.46 10.70 4.04
C SER A 52 0.72 11.84 3.04
N PRO A 53 0.49 13.12 3.37
CA PRO A 53 0.72 14.26 2.46
C PRO A 53 2.17 14.35 1.94
N GLU A 54 3.11 13.78 2.70
CA GLU A 54 4.55 13.81 2.42
C GLU A 54 4.97 12.85 1.29
N ILE A 55 4.14 11.85 0.98
CA ILE A 55 4.52 10.71 0.13
C ILE A 55 3.78 10.74 -1.22
N ASP A 56 2.60 11.37 -1.29
CA ASP A 56 1.77 11.40 -2.50
C ASP A 56 1.51 12.85 -2.96
N PRO A 57 2.09 13.28 -4.11
CA PRO A 57 1.86 14.61 -4.66
C PRO A 57 0.40 14.85 -5.07
N THR A 58 -0.41 13.79 -5.23
CA THR A 58 -1.84 13.88 -5.56
C THR A 58 -2.75 13.87 -4.32
N TRP A 59 -2.19 13.88 -3.11
CA TRP A 59 -2.95 13.84 -1.85
C TRP A 59 -3.96 14.99 -1.74
N GLU A 60 -3.55 16.21 -2.10
CA GLU A 60 -4.45 17.38 -2.03
C GLU A 60 -5.66 17.24 -2.96
N GLU A 61 -5.45 16.74 -4.17
CA GLU A 61 -6.50 16.56 -5.16
C GLU A 61 -7.51 15.50 -4.69
N ARG A 62 -7.01 14.37 -4.16
CA ARG A 62 -7.86 13.31 -3.59
C ARG A 62 -8.62 13.76 -2.36
N ARG A 63 -7.98 14.53 -1.47
CA ARG A 63 -8.64 15.13 -0.31
C ARG A 63 -9.78 16.06 -0.76
N LYS A 64 -9.54 16.91 -1.76
CA LYS A 64 -10.57 17.79 -2.35
C LYS A 64 -11.69 17.00 -3.05
N ALA A 65 -11.40 15.83 -3.60
CA ALA A 65 -12.40 14.95 -4.22
C ALA A 65 -13.27 14.18 -3.21
N THR A 66 -12.78 13.96 -1.98
CA THR A 66 -13.47 13.12 -0.98
C THR A 66 -14.88 13.62 -0.62
N PRO A 67 -15.13 14.92 -0.37
CA PRO A 67 -16.49 15.44 -0.12
C PRO A 67 -17.46 15.18 -1.29
N LYS A 68 -16.98 15.25 -2.53
CA LYS A 68 -17.80 14.99 -3.73
C LYS A 68 -18.22 13.53 -3.81
N ILE A 69 -17.28 12.61 -3.55
CA ILE A 69 -17.56 11.17 -3.49
C ILE A 69 -18.56 10.85 -2.38
N LEU A 70 -18.40 11.45 -1.19
CA LEU A 70 -19.35 11.26 -0.08
C LEU A 70 -20.74 11.79 -0.42
N ALA A 71 -20.84 12.95 -1.07
CA ALA A 71 -22.11 13.50 -1.51
C ALA A 71 -22.80 12.58 -2.54
N GLU A 72 -22.04 12.00 -3.47
CA GLU A 72 -22.55 11.03 -4.44
C GLU A 72 -23.02 9.74 -3.78
N ILE A 73 -22.28 9.21 -2.79
CA ILE A 73 -22.71 8.02 -2.05
C ILE A 73 -24.01 8.31 -1.28
N ARG A 74 -24.12 9.49 -0.67
CA ARG A 74 -25.32 9.90 0.07
C ARG A 74 -26.53 10.17 -0.82
N SER A 75 -26.31 10.57 -2.09
CA SER A 75 -27.41 10.80 -3.03
C SER A 75 -27.93 9.51 -3.66
N ARG A 76 -27.17 8.41 -3.61
CA ARG A 76 -27.65 7.09 -3.98
C ARG A 76 -28.76 6.66 -3.02
N ARG A 77 -29.79 6.02 -3.56
CA ARG A 77 -30.91 5.49 -2.78
C ARG A 77 -30.36 4.48 -1.77
N HIS A 78 -30.31 4.86 -0.50
CA HIS A 78 -29.93 3.95 0.56
C HIS A 78 -31.08 2.97 0.80
N VAL A 79 -30.76 1.68 0.79
CA VAL A 79 -31.72 0.63 1.14
C VAL A 79 -31.66 0.49 2.65
N ASN A 80 -32.74 0.86 3.34
CA ASN A 80 -32.82 0.64 4.78
C ASN A 80 -33.19 -0.83 5.03
N PRO A 81 -32.35 -1.63 5.72
CA PRO A 81 -32.65 -3.03 6.01
C PRO A 81 -34.00 -3.22 6.73
N ALA A 82 -34.40 -2.24 7.54
CA ALA A 82 -35.66 -2.25 8.25
C ALA A 82 -36.89 -2.28 7.31
N ASP A 83 -36.78 -1.70 6.10
CA ASP A 83 -37.85 -1.73 5.09
C ASP A 83 -38.12 -3.17 4.58
N PHE A 84 -37.19 -4.10 4.82
CA PHE A 84 -37.27 -5.52 4.46
C PHE A 84 -37.40 -6.43 5.69
N GLY A 85 -37.63 -5.87 6.87
CA GLY A 85 -37.71 -6.62 8.13
C GLY A 85 -36.38 -7.23 8.59
N LEU A 86 -35.24 -6.74 8.07
CA LEU A 86 -33.92 -7.18 8.47
C LEU A 86 -33.38 -6.27 9.60
N PRO A 87 -32.62 -6.82 10.58
CA PRO A 87 -32.00 -6.01 11.62
C PRO A 87 -30.99 -5.03 11.02
N ASP A 88 -30.82 -3.87 11.67
CA ASP A 88 -29.76 -2.96 11.26
C ASP A 88 -28.39 -3.60 11.56
N SER A 89 -27.43 -3.35 10.66
CA SER A 89 -26.03 -3.71 10.83
C SER A 89 -25.46 -3.27 12.18
N THR A 90 -25.88 -2.10 12.70
CA THR A 90 -25.46 -1.61 14.01
C THR A 90 -25.96 -2.50 15.15
N GLU A 91 -27.17 -3.05 15.03
CA GLU A 91 -27.74 -3.95 16.04
C GLU A 91 -27.02 -5.29 16.04
N LEU A 92 -26.75 -5.85 14.86
CA LEU A 92 -26.00 -7.10 14.72
C LEU A 92 -24.59 -7.02 15.33
N ILE A 93 -23.90 -5.89 15.15
CA ILE A 93 -22.57 -5.66 15.74
C ILE A 93 -22.64 -5.55 17.27
N ARG A 94 -23.73 -5.00 17.83
CA ARG A 94 -23.92 -4.95 19.28
C ARG A 94 -24.18 -6.33 19.85
N GLU A 95 -25.07 -7.12 19.22
CA GLU A 95 -25.34 -8.50 19.65
C GLU A 95 -24.06 -9.34 19.66
N ASP A 96 -23.22 -9.23 18.62
CA ASP A 96 -21.95 -9.96 18.55
C ASP A 96 -20.95 -9.54 19.64
N ARG A 97 -20.97 -8.27 20.07
CA ARG A 97 -20.13 -7.78 21.17
C ARG A 97 -20.63 -8.19 22.56
N ASP A 98 -21.93 -8.46 22.70
CA ASP A 98 -22.55 -8.84 23.96
C ASP A 98 -22.58 -10.37 24.18
N ARG A 99 -22.10 -11.16 23.20
CA ARG A 99 -21.86 -12.61 23.31
C ARG A 99 -20.49 -12.95 23.90
#